data_AF-A0A9E4UXX8-F1
#
_entry.id   AF-A0A9E4UXX8-F1
#
_cell.length_a   1.000
_cell.length_b   1.000
_cell.length_c   1.000
_cell.angle_alpha   90.00
_cell.angle_beta   90.00
_cell.angle_gamma   90.00
#
_symmetry.space_group_name_H-M   'P 1'
#
loop_
_entity.id
_entity.type
_entity.pdbx_description
1 polymer ?
#
loop_
_entity_poly.entity_id
_entity_poly.type
_entity_poly.pdbx_seq_one_letter_code
_entity_poly.pdbx_strand_id
1 'polypeptide(L)' 'GMAREKKLQDFFTDAKVPRVWRDRVPLLVSDRGIAWVVGCRIADWAKVEPGDSASSPAVLVRFEAEI' A
#
# COMPACT_ATOMS: atom_id res chain seq x y z
N GLY A 1 -9.63 -7.48 -13.06
CA GLY A 1 -8.49 -7.77 -13.96
C GLY A 1 -7.42 -8.46 -13.16
N MET A 2 -6.68 -9.41 -13.74
CA MET A 2 -5.76 -10.33 -13.06
C MET A 2 -4.85 -9.61 -12.05
N ALA A 3 -4.86 -10.08 -10.79
CA ALA A 3 -4.00 -9.59 -9.72
C ALA A 3 -2.54 -9.91 -10.06
N ARG A 4 -1.89 -9.00 -10.77
CA ARG A 4 -0.48 -9.10 -11.11
C ARG A 4 0.31 -8.18 -10.21
N GLU A 5 1.40 -8.72 -9.69
CA GLU A 5 2.43 -7.93 -9.04
C GLU A 5 2.85 -6.78 -9.97
N LYS A 6 2.92 -5.57 -9.40
CA LYS A 6 3.20 -4.35 -10.13
C LYS A 6 4.40 -3.66 -9.49
N LYS A 7 5.41 -3.33 -10.30
CA LYS A 7 6.57 -2.56 -9.82
C LYS A 7 6.12 -1.22 -9.26
N LEU A 8 6.75 -0.78 -8.18
CA LEU A 8 6.43 0.49 -7.52
C LEU A 8 6.58 1.69 -8.47
N GLN A 9 7.59 1.67 -9.33
CA GLN A 9 7.81 2.72 -10.33
C GLN A 9 6.64 2.84 -11.31
N ASP A 10 6.14 1.72 -11.82
CA ASP A 10 4.98 1.67 -12.73
C ASP A 10 3.71 2.09 -11.99
N PHE A 11 3.60 1.76 -10.69
CA PHE A 11 2.50 2.24 -9.86
C PHE A 11 2.49 3.76 -9.78
N PHE A 12 3.61 4.39 -9.46
CA PHE A 12 3.70 5.85 -9.38
C PHE A 12 3.50 6.54 -10.72
N THR A 13 3.90 5.92 -11.82
CA THR A 13 3.65 6.45 -13.17
C THR A 13 2.16 6.48 -13.47
N ASP A 14 1.45 5.37 -13.24
CA ASP A 14 0.00 5.31 -13.51
C ASP A 14 -0.81 6.20 -12.57
N ALA A 15 -0.41 6.27 -11.30
CA ALA A 15 -1.00 7.16 -10.31
C ALA A 15 -0.60 8.64 -10.51
N LYS A 16 0.22 8.94 -11.53
CA LYS A 16 0.72 10.29 -11.88
C LYS A 16 1.41 11.00 -10.69
N VAL A 17 2.09 10.25 -9.84
CA VAL A 17 2.85 10.82 -8.72
C VAL A 17 4.07 11.57 -9.26
N PRO A 18 4.24 12.88 -8.95
CA PRO A 18 5.39 13.65 -9.41
C PRO A 18 6.70 13.03 -8.93
N ARG A 19 7.73 13.02 -9.79
CA ARG A 19 9.01 12.36 -9.50
C ARG A 19 9.63 12.81 -8.16
N VAL A 20 9.62 14.11 -7.88
CA VAL A 20 10.20 14.69 -6.65
C VAL A 20 9.50 14.24 -5.36
N TRP A 21 8.28 13.73 -5.47
CA TRP A 21 7.52 13.20 -4.35
C TRP A 21 7.70 11.70 -4.16
N ARG A 22 8.06 10.94 -5.20
CA ARG A 22 8.08 9.46 -5.17
C ARG A 22 9.00 8.92 -4.08
N ASP A 23 10.17 9.53 -3.90
CA ASP A 23 11.14 9.12 -2.88
C ASP A 23 10.74 9.53 -1.46
N ARG A 24 9.69 10.37 -1.34
CA ARG A 24 9.14 10.83 -0.06
C ARG A 24 7.88 10.07 0.34
N VAL A 25 7.32 9.23 -0.54
CA VAL A 25 6.12 8.45 -0.22
C VAL A 25 6.50 7.33 0.75
N PRO A 26 5.96 7.30 1.98
CA PRO A 26 6.24 6.23 2.92
C PRO A 26 5.67 4.89 2.42
N LEU A 27 6.37 3.81 2.72
CA LEU A 27 5.96 2.45 2.37
C LEU A 27 5.88 1.60 3.63
N LEU A 28 4.76 0.89 3.80
CA LEU A 28 4.67 -0.21 4.76
C LEU A 28 5.10 -1.50 4.07
N VAL A 29 6.15 -2.13 4.57
CA VAL A 29 6.79 -3.30 3.95
C VAL A 29 6.77 -4.47 4.93
N SER A 30 6.50 -5.67 4.41
CA SER A 30 6.71 -6.95 5.10
C SER A 30 7.63 -7.85 4.26
N ASP A 31 7.92 -9.03 4.79
CA ASP A 31 8.55 -10.14 4.08
C ASP A 31 7.91 -10.49 2.72
N ARG A 32 6.59 -10.35 2.59
CA ARG A 32 5.81 -10.59 1.37
C ARG A 32 5.88 -9.42 0.38
N GLY A 33 6.40 -8.26 0.79
CA GLY A 33 6.57 -7.08 -0.04
C GLY A 33 5.85 -5.84 0.49
N ILE A 34 5.53 -4.90 -0.41
CA ILE A 34 4.88 -3.63 -0.03
C ILE A 34 3.40 -3.89 0.26
N ALA A 35 3.01 -3.74 1.53
CA ALA A 35 1.64 -3.90 2.00
C ALA A 35 0.81 -2.62 1.78
N TRP A 36 1.44 -1.44 1.89
CA TRP A 36 0.77 -0.16 1.71
C TRP A 36 1.72 0.89 1.13
N VAL A 37 1.32 1.49 0.02
CA VAL A 37 1.89 2.77 -0.44
C VAL A 37 1.07 3.87 0.23
N VAL A 38 1.64 4.51 1.25
CA VAL A 38 0.91 5.39 2.16
C VAL A 38 0.27 6.55 1.40
N GLY A 39 -1.02 6.78 1.67
CA GLY A 39 -1.82 7.79 0.97
C GLY A 39 -2.18 7.44 -0.48
N CYS A 40 -1.82 6.25 -0.98
CA CYS A 40 -2.13 5.84 -2.35
C CYS A 40 -2.94 4.53 -2.42
N ARG A 41 -2.38 3.39 -1.99
CA ARG A 41 -3.04 2.08 -2.18
C ARG A 41 -2.51 1.00 -1.23
N ILE A 42 -3.42 0.21 -0.65
CA ILE A 42 -3.12 -1.03 0.07
C ILE A 42 -3.07 -2.20 -0.93
N ALA A 43 -2.07 -3.07 -0.80
CA ALA A 43 -1.93 -4.25 -1.64
C ALA A 43 -3.09 -5.22 -1.42
N ASP A 44 -3.57 -5.87 -2.49
CA ASP A 44 -4.76 -6.73 -2.42
C ASP A 44 -4.62 -7.85 -1.37
N TRP A 45 -3.41 -8.38 -1.19
CA TRP A 45 -3.13 -9.43 -0.20
C TRP A 45 -3.11 -8.93 1.26
N ALA A 46 -3.02 -7.61 1.47
CA ALA A 46 -2.92 -6.98 2.78
C ALA A 46 -4.22 -6.27 3.19
N LYS A 47 -5.23 -6.23 2.32
CA LYS A 47 -6.53 -5.66 2.63
C LYS A 47 -7.26 -6.54 3.63
N VAL A 48 -7.94 -5.91 4.59
CA VAL A 48 -8.92 -6.56 5.45
C VAL A 48 -10.27 -6.44 4.77
N GLU A 49 -10.92 -7.56 4.48
CA GLU A 49 -12.22 -7.60 3.83
C GLU A 49 -13.33 -7.72 4.88
N PRO A 50 -14.54 -7.18 4.62
CA PRO A 50 -15.67 -7.28 5.57
C PRO A 50 -16.08 -8.72 5.91
N GLY A 51 -15.71 -9.69 5.08
CA GLY A 51 -15.95 -11.12 5.29
C GLY A 51 -14.87 -11.84 6.10
N ASP A 52 -13.78 -11.16 6.46
CA ASP A 52 -12.80 -11.71 7.37
C ASP A 52 -13.47 -11.89 8.73
N SER A 53 -13.61 -13.16 9.15
CA SER A 53 -14.20 -13.49 10.45
C SER A 53 -13.42 -12.75 11.54
N ALA A 54 -14.13 -12.24 12.55
CA ALA A 54 -13.59 -11.39 13.62
C ALA A 54 -12.37 -11.96 14.42
N SER A 55 -11.90 -13.16 14.09
CA SER A 55 -10.72 -13.83 14.63
C SER A 55 -9.47 -13.76 13.75
N SER A 56 -9.55 -13.29 12.51
CA SER A 56 -8.34 -13.08 11.69
C SER A 56 -7.54 -11.91 12.29
N PRO A 57 -6.28 -12.14 12.73
CA PRO A 57 -5.48 -11.08 13.32
C PRO A 57 -5.18 -10.00 12.26
N ALA A 58 -5.49 -8.76 12.58
CA ALA A 58 -5.21 -7.60 11.74
C ALA A 58 -4.36 -6.58 12.51
N VAL A 59 -3.56 -5.81 11.78
CA VAL A 59 -2.77 -4.70 12.35
C VAL A 59 -3.38 -3.39 11.89
N LEU A 60 -3.78 -2.55 12.86
CA LEU A 60 -4.18 -1.18 12.57
C LEU A 60 -2.92 -0.32 12.42
N VAL A 61 -2.69 0.22 11.23
CA VAL A 61 -1.60 1.16 10.96
C VAL A 61 -2.18 2.52 10.62
N ARG A 62 -1.69 3.55 11.30
CA ARG A 62 -2.02 4.95 11.07
C ARG A 62 -0.73 5.68 10.73
N PHE A 63 -0.78 6.47 9.66
CA PHE A 63 0.31 7.35 9.28
C PHE A 63 -0.19 8.78 9.29
N GLU A 64 0.52 9.63 10.02
CA GLU A 64 0.26 11.07 10.13
C GLU A 64 1.57 11.77 9.82
N ALA A 65 1.51 12.79 8.95
CA ALA A 65 2.64 13.65 8.64
C ALA A 65 2.23 15.09 8.90
N GLU A 66 3.00 15.78 9.73
CA GLU A 66 2.89 17.23 9.91
C GLU A 66 3.75 17.89 8.82
N ILE A 67 3.14 18.78 8.05
CA ILE A 67 3.80 19.56 6.99
C ILE A 67 4.23 20.90 7.58
#